data_AF-A0A960RW02-F1
#
_entry.id   AF-A0A960RW02-F1
#
_cell.length_a   1.000
_cell.length_b   1.000
_cell.length_c   1.000
_cell.angle_alpha   90.00
_cell.angle_beta   90.00
_cell.angle_gamma   90.00
#
_symmetry.space_group_name_H-M   'P 1'
#
loop_
_entity.id
_entity.type
_entity.pdbx_description
1 polymer ?
#
loop_
_entity_poly.entity_id
_entity_poly.type
_entity_poly.pdbx_seq_one_letter_code
_entity_poly.pdbx_strand_id
1 'polypeptide(L)'
;MYKQNQLIVRTLFSLLLILPIVAEAKQYKAGDTSSIPPEARSKAVRDYYRELSEQEQNDISYIVDTLGHKPLAKLVFYRGSLEQAGIRLDNVHPLSFFSYIFTNDQLISAIRNMRRRGQIWKSYASGMSESFKEAYERNNISDDMIHNFAAKVGVDVNILKPALVKQQWEEFMNLLIKHVKRSGNSGRYDM
;
A
#
# COMPACT_ATOMS: atom_id res chain seq x y z
N MET A 1 -14.69 15.18 26.12
CA MET A 1 -14.60 15.48 24.68
C MET A 1 -13.19 15.09 24.25
N TYR A 2 -12.88 14.13 23.37
CA TYR A 2 -13.62 13.54 22.26
C TYR A 2 -13.15 12.10 22.02
N LYS A 3 -14.12 11.17 21.95
CA LYS A 3 -13.96 9.74 21.63
C LYS A 3 -13.83 9.52 20.11
N GLN A 4 -12.74 9.94 19.45
CA GLN A 4 -12.63 9.78 17.98
C GLN A 4 -11.34 9.19 17.39
N ASN A 5 -10.34 8.79 18.18
CA ASN A 5 -9.08 8.28 17.61
C ASN A 5 -8.98 6.74 17.52
N GLN A 6 -10.13 6.06 17.31
CA GLN A 6 -10.25 4.59 17.34
C GLN A 6 -10.49 3.93 15.96
N LEU A 7 -10.28 4.65 14.84
CA LEU A 7 -10.83 4.23 13.55
C LEU A 7 -9.81 3.74 12.49
N ILE A 8 -8.51 3.86 12.73
CA ILE A 8 -7.50 3.84 11.65
C ILE A 8 -6.96 2.42 11.35
N VAL A 9 -6.81 1.56 12.36
CA VAL A 9 -6.49 0.13 12.13
C VAL A 9 -7.71 -0.66 11.61
N ARG A 10 -8.91 -0.08 11.72
CA ARG A 10 -10.15 -0.69 11.22
C ARG A 10 -10.30 -0.58 9.71
N THR A 11 -9.71 0.38 9.00
CA THR A 11 -10.17 0.72 7.64
C THR A 11 -9.49 -0.08 6.53
N LEU A 12 -8.23 -0.49 6.70
CA LEU A 12 -7.61 -1.49 5.82
C LEU A 12 -8.24 -2.89 5.99
N PHE A 13 -8.73 -3.22 7.20
CA PHE A 13 -9.02 -4.61 7.59
C PHE A 13 -10.45 -4.93 8.03
N SER A 14 -11.37 -3.97 8.14
CA SER A 14 -12.79 -4.25 8.46
C SER A 14 -13.55 -4.93 7.30
N LEU A 15 -12.99 -4.97 6.09
CA LEU A 15 -13.66 -5.58 4.93
C LEU A 15 -13.32 -7.06 4.70
N LEU A 16 -12.30 -7.61 5.38
CA LEU A 16 -12.16 -9.08 5.51
C LEU A 16 -13.21 -9.69 6.47
N LEU A 17 -14.00 -8.84 7.15
CA LEU A 17 -15.12 -9.23 8.02
C LEU A 17 -16.51 -9.04 7.37
N ILE A 18 -16.61 -8.56 6.12
CA ILE A 18 -17.89 -8.41 5.39
C ILE A 18 -17.95 -9.38 4.20
N LEU A 19 -17.59 -10.65 4.45
CA LEU A 19 -18.03 -11.76 3.60
C LEU A 19 -19.08 -12.53 4.40
N PRO A 20 -20.33 -12.64 3.93
CA PRO A 20 -21.25 -13.63 4.47
C PRO A 20 -20.82 -14.99 3.93
N ILE A 21 -19.83 -15.61 4.56
CA ILE A 21 -19.59 -17.05 4.44
C ILE A 21 -19.54 -17.58 5.87
N VAL A 22 -20.71 -17.92 6.37
CA VAL A 22 -20.86 -18.81 7.52
C VAL A 22 -20.35 -20.18 7.09
N ALA A 23 -19.27 -20.64 7.72
CA ALA A 23 -19.05 -22.05 8.05
C ALA A 23 -17.85 -22.16 9.00
N GLU A 24 -18.14 -22.42 10.27
CA GLU A 24 -17.30 -23.08 11.28
C GLU A 24 -15.84 -23.39 10.86
N ALA A 25 -14.96 -22.41 11.08
CA ALA A 25 -13.54 -22.68 11.18
C ALA A 25 -13.19 -22.97 12.64
N LYS A 26 -12.79 -24.22 12.88
CA LYS A 26 -12.25 -24.73 14.14
C LYS A 26 -11.34 -23.70 14.82
N GLN A 27 -11.54 -23.55 16.13
CA GLN A 27 -10.75 -22.71 17.02
C GLN A 27 -9.25 -22.98 16.86
N TYR A 28 -8.55 -22.07 16.17
CA TYR A 28 -7.10 -21.94 16.30
C TYR A 28 -6.85 -20.92 17.41
N LYS A 29 -6.10 -21.35 18.44
CA LYS A 29 -5.72 -20.51 19.58
C LYS A 29 -5.01 -19.26 19.09
N ALA A 30 -5.71 -18.14 19.20
CA ALA A 30 -5.19 -16.81 18.97
C ALA A 30 -4.11 -16.52 20.02
N GLY A 31 -2.88 -16.29 19.57
CA GLY A 31 -2.00 -15.37 20.27
C GLY A 31 -2.69 -14.01 20.23
N ASP A 32 -2.97 -13.47 21.42
CA ASP A 32 -3.66 -12.21 21.66
C ASP A 32 -3.08 -11.08 20.81
N THR A 33 -3.84 -10.66 19.79
CA THR A 33 -3.55 -9.51 18.93
C THR A 33 -4.50 -8.35 19.23
N SER A 34 -5.19 -8.37 20.38
CA SER A 34 -6.10 -7.28 20.76
C SER A 34 -5.40 -6.05 21.37
N SER A 35 -4.07 -6.03 21.42
CA SER A 35 -3.33 -5.08 22.27
C SER A 35 -2.13 -4.39 21.62
N ILE A 36 -1.97 -4.36 20.29
CA ILE A 36 -0.95 -3.48 19.69
C ILE A 36 -1.51 -2.06 19.63
N PRO A 37 -1.03 -1.12 20.48
CA PRO A 37 -1.57 0.23 20.52
C PRO A 37 -1.19 0.97 19.22
N PRO A 38 -2.01 1.93 18.76
CA PRO A 38 -1.70 2.81 17.63
C PRO A 38 -0.36 3.57 17.77
N GLU A 39 0.19 3.59 18.98
CA GLU A 39 1.43 4.27 19.36
C GLU A 39 2.71 3.56 18.88
N ALA A 40 2.61 2.35 18.31
CA ALA A 40 3.75 1.62 17.77
C ALA A 40 4.22 2.11 16.37
N ARG A 41 3.48 3.03 15.73
CA ARG A 41 3.95 3.66 14.48
C ARG A 41 5.14 4.58 14.79
N SER A 42 6.23 4.39 14.08
CA SER A 42 7.47 5.14 14.25
C SER A 42 7.22 6.64 14.13
N LYS A 43 7.59 7.39 15.17
CA LYS A 43 7.54 8.86 15.18
C LYS A 43 8.65 9.51 14.34
N ALA A 44 9.56 8.71 13.78
CA ALA A 44 10.72 9.19 13.04
C ALA A 44 10.31 9.74 11.66
N VAL A 45 11.00 10.78 11.22
CA VAL A 45 10.90 11.26 9.83
C VAL A 45 11.40 10.15 8.91
N ARG A 46 10.55 9.72 7.97
CA ARG A 46 10.87 8.64 7.02
C ARG A 46 11.77 9.19 5.92
N ASP A 47 12.98 8.64 5.76
CA ASP A 47 13.92 9.11 4.74
C ASP A 47 13.53 8.61 3.34
N TYR A 48 13.24 9.55 2.43
CA TYR A 48 12.91 9.26 1.03
C TYR A 48 14.14 8.81 0.21
N TYR A 49 15.31 9.38 0.47
CA TYR A 49 16.52 9.16 -0.34
C TYR A 49 17.30 7.91 0.08
N ARG A 50 16.97 7.33 1.23
CA ARG A 50 17.48 6.03 1.67
C ARG A 50 17.07 4.92 0.69
N GLU A 51 18.01 4.03 0.41
CA GLU A 51 17.72 2.80 -0.33
C GLU A 51 16.85 1.84 0.49
N LEU A 52 15.91 1.18 -0.19
CA LEU A 52 15.12 0.11 0.42
C LEU A 52 16.03 -1.09 0.65
N SER A 53 16.04 -1.61 1.88
CA SER A 53 16.68 -2.88 2.20
C SER A 53 16.02 -4.03 1.43
N GLU A 54 16.75 -5.14 1.25
CA GLU A 54 16.22 -6.34 0.60
C GLU A 54 14.95 -6.84 1.28
N GLN A 55 14.89 -6.80 2.62
CA GLN A 55 13.70 -7.19 3.37
C GLN A 55 12.49 -6.29 3.06
N GLU A 56 12.68 -4.97 2.98
CA GLU A 56 11.60 -4.05 2.63
C GLU A 56 11.12 -4.27 1.19
N GLN A 57 12.03 -4.50 0.25
CA GLN A 57 11.70 -4.83 -1.14
C GLN A 57 10.87 -6.13 -1.24
N ASN A 58 11.27 -7.15 -0.48
CA ASN A 58 10.56 -8.42 -0.39
C ASN A 58 9.17 -8.25 0.23
N ASP A 59 9.04 -7.43 1.27
CA ASP A 59 7.75 -7.16 1.92
C ASP A 59 6.80 -6.37 1.01
N ILE A 60 7.30 -5.35 0.28
CA ILE A 60 6.51 -4.61 -0.70
C ILE A 60 6.02 -5.55 -1.80
N SER A 61 6.94 -6.37 -2.35
CA SER A 61 6.61 -7.35 -3.38
C SER A 61 5.55 -8.34 -2.89
N TYR A 62 5.73 -8.87 -1.69
CA TYR A 62 4.82 -9.82 -1.08
C TYR A 62 3.41 -9.24 -0.91
N ILE A 63 3.28 -8.01 -0.38
CA ILE A 63 1.99 -7.35 -0.18
C ILE A 63 1.29 -7.12 -1.53
N VAL A 64 1.99 -6.50 -2.48
CA VAL A 64 1.40 -6.08 -3.75
C VAL A 64 1.03 -7.29 -4.61
N ASP A 65 1.90 -8.29 -4.69
CA ASP A 65 1.64 -9.53 -5.43
C ASP A 65 0.49 -10.33 -4.81
N THR A 66 0.50 -10.50 -3.48
CA THR A 66 -0.55 -11.25 -2.77
C THR A 66 -1.93 -10.61 -2.96
N LEU A 67 -2.03 -9.29 -2.76
CA LEU A 67 -3.26 -8.54 -2.95
C LEU A 67 -3.64 -8.38 -4.43
N GLY A 68 -2.67 -8.47 -5.35
CA GLY A 68 -2.92 -8.44 -6.79
C GLY A 68 -3.47 -9.76 -7.34
N HIS A 69 -2.95 -10.89 -6.88
CA HIS A 69 -3.14 -12.19 -7.55
C HIS A 69 -3.85 -13.27 -6.74
N LYS A 70 -3.80 -13.26 -5.40
CA LYS A 70 -4.43 -14.34 -4.62
C LYS A 70 -5.95 -14.17 -4.59
N PRO A 71 -6.76 -15.22 -4.79
CA PRO A 71 -8.21 -15.17 -4.65
C PRO A 71 -8.63 -14.62 -3.28
N LEU A 72 -9.75 -13.89 -3.23
CA LEU A 72 -10.23 -13.25 -2.00
C LEU A 72 -10.37 -14.25 -0.84
N ALA A 73 -10.92 -15.44 -1.11
CA ALA A 73 -11.06 -16.51 -0.11
C ALA A 73 -9.72 -17.00 0.48
N LYS A 74 -8.62 -16.91 -0.27
CA LYS A 74 -7.29 -17.31 0.21
C LYS A 74 -6.59 -16.21 1.00
N LEU A 75 -7.02 -14.95 0.90
CA LEU A 75 -6.38 -13.83 1.61
C LEU A 75 -6.49 -13.94 3.13
N VAL A 76 -7.50 -14.65 3.66
CA VAL A 76 -7.63 -14.91 5.09
C VAL A 76 -6.40 -15.61 5.66
N PHE A 77 -5.82 -16.57 4.92
CA PHE A 77 -4.62 -17.31 5.35
C PHE A 77 -3.35 -16.48 5.34
N TYR A 78 -3.32 -15.40 4.54
CA TYR A 78 -2.18 -14.50 4.44
C TYR A 78 -2.30 -13.28 5.35
N ARG A 79 -3.40 -13.16 6.12
CA ARG A 79 -3.69 -11.95 6.90
C ARG A 79 -2.55 -11.60 7.87
N GLY A 80 -2.12 -12.55 8.70
CA GLY A 80 -1.08 -12.31 9.70
C GLY A 80 0.27 -11.96 9.06
N SER A 81 0.66 -12.65 7.99
CA SER A 81 1.91 -12.35 7.29
C SER A 81 1.89 -11.02 6.53
N LEU A 82 0.75 -10.65 5.95
CA LEU A 82 0.54 -9.33 5.32
C LEU A 82 0.64 -8.20 6.35
N GLU A 83 0.06 -8.39 7.53
CA GLU A 83 0.13 -7.43 8.63
C GLU A 83 1.58 -7.26 9.11
N GLN A 84 2.30 -8.36 9.33
CA GLN A 84 3.70 -8.31 9.75
C GLN A 84 4.60 -7.66 8.69
N ALA A 85 4.36 -7.92 7.40
CA ALA A 85 5.04 -7.23 6.31
C ALA A 85 4.75 -5.72 6.33
N GLY A 86 3.48 -5.33 6.54
CA GLY A 86 3.10 -3.92 6.65
C GLY A 86 3.79 -3.21 7.84
N ILE A 87 3.89 -3.87 9.00
CA ILE A 87 4.57 -3.33 10.19
C ILE A 87 6.06 -3.09 9.90
N ARG A 88 6.73 -4.01 9.21
CA ARG A 88 8.15 -3.83 8.83
C ARG A 88 8.37 -2.66 7.88
N LEU A 89 7.33 -2.27 7.13
CA LEU A 89 7.37 -1.15 6.19
C LEU A 89 6.93 0.19 6.81
N ASP A 90 6.62 0.24 8.12
CA ASP A 90 6.11 1.47 8.76
C ASP A 90 7.11 2.65 8.71
N ASN A 91 8.40 2.37 8.54
CA ASN A 91 9.47 3.37 8.37
C ASN A 91 9.74 3.75 6.91
N VAL A 92 9.10 3.10 5.94
CA VAL A 92 9.34 3.36 4.52
C VAL A 92 8.58 4.59 4.07
N HIS A 93 9.29 5.52 3.45
CA HIS A 93 8.68 6.72 2.87
C HIS A 93 7.68 6.32 1.75
N PRO A 94 6.46 6.88 1.72
CA PRO A 94 5.42 6.43 0.77
C PRO A 94 5.81 6.65 -0.70
N LEU A 95 6.54 7.71 -1.04
CA LEU A 95 7.08 7.88 -2.39
C LEU A 95 8.15 6.83 -2.75
N SER A 96 8.94 6.34 -1.79
CA SER A 96 9.94 5.29 -2.03
C SER A 96 9.27 3.93 -2.23
N PHE A 97 8.24 3.64 -1.42
CA PHE A 97 7.36 2.48 -1.58
C PHE A 97 6.77 2.42 -3.01
N PHE A 98 6.18 3.52 -3.47
CA PHE A 98 5.60 3.58 -4.81
C PHE A 98 6.64 3.63 -5.93
N SER A 99 7.82 4.21 -5.70
CA SER A 99 8.92 4.17 -6.68
C SER A 99 9.26 2.74 -7.02
N TYR A 100 9.46 1.91 -5.99
CA TYR A 100 9.82 0.51 -6.16
C TYR A 100 8.76 -0.29 -6.93
N ILE A 101 7.47 -0.07 -6.63
CA ILE A 101 6.37 -0.71 -7.37
C ILE A 101 6.40 -0.31 -8.84
N PHE A 102 6.51 0.99 -9.14
CA PHE A 102 6.38 1.51 -10.50
C PHE A 102 7.68 1.49 -11.31
N THR A 103 8.78 0.98 -10.74
CA THR A 103 10.00 0.61 -11.47
C THR A 103 10.14 -0.91 -11.68
N ASN A 104 9.15 -1.71 -11.26
CA ASN A 104 9.15 -3.16 -11.40
C ASN A 104 7.92 -3.65 -12.18
N ASP A 105 8.14 -4.21 -13.37
CA ASP A 105 7.05 -4.64 -14.27
C ASP A 105 6.09 -5.67 -13.66
N GLN A 106 6.58 -6.57 -12.82
CA GLN A 106 5.73 -7.55 -12.14
C GLN A 106 4.79 -6.87 -11.15
N LEU A 107 5.31 -5.91 -10.38
CA LEU A 107 4.53 -5.16 -9.40
C LEU A 107 3.57 -4.17 -10.06
N ILE A 108 3.94 -3.57 -11.20
CA ILE A 108 3.02 -2.79 -12.04
C ILE A 108 1.82 -3.64 -12.48
N SER A 109 2.05 -4.90 -12.87
CA SER A 109 0.97 -5.82 -13.22
C SER A 109 0.09 -6.16 -12.00
N ALA A 110 0.72 -6.48 -10.88
CA ALA A 110 0.02 -6.82 -9.65
C ALA A 110 -0.85 -5.67 -9.11
N ILE A 111 -0.34 -4.43 -9.10
CA ILE A 111 -1.12 -3.27 -8.64
C ILE A 111 -2.26 -2.91 -9.59
N ARG A 112 -2.08 -3.11 -10.91
CA ARG A 112 -3.16 -2.97 -11.90
C ARG A 112 -4.26 -4.00 -11.70
N ASN A 113 -3.89 -5.24 -11.43
CA ASN A 113 -4.83 -6.30 -11.08
C ASN A 113 -5.56 -5.94 -9.79
N MET A 114 -4.82 -5.50 -8.76
CA MET A 114 -5.39 -5.06 -7.49
C MET A 114 -6.41 -3.93 -7.65
N ARG A 115 -6.16 -2.92 -8.50
CA ARG A 115 -7.08 -1.80 -8.75
C ARG A 115 -8.46 -2.24 -9.24
N ARG A 116 -8.53 -3.36 -9.97
CA ARG A 116 -9.80 -3.94 -10.46
C ARG A 116 -10.56 -4.70 -9.37
N ARG A 117 -9.93 -4.96 -8.22
CA ARG A 117 -10.50 -5.74 -7.10
C ARG A 117 -11.13 -4.81 -6.08
N GLY A 118 -12.30 -4.26 -6.41
CA GLY A 118 -13.00 -3.19 -5.68
C GLY A 118 -12.72 -3.06 -4.18
N GLN A 119 -13.08 -4.07 -3.37
CA GLN A 119 -12.88 -4.01 -1.90
C GLN A 119 -11.40 -4.04 -1.49
N ILE A 120 -10.57 -4.85 -2.15
CA ILE A 120 -9.13 -4.94 -1.86
C ILE A 120 -8.44 -3.64 -2.22
N TRP A 121 -8.77 -3.06 -3.37
CA TRP A 121 -8.27 -1.76 -3.75
C TRP A 121 -8.65 -0.70 -2.74
N LYS A 122 -9.94 -0.61 -2.35
CA LYS A 122 -10.41 0.40 -1.39
C LYS A 122 -9.65 0.31 -0.06
N SER A 123 -9.48 -0.91 0.46
CA SER A 123 -8.66 -1.15 1.64
C SER A 123 -7.23 -0.66 1.43
N TYR A 124 -6.55 -1.18 0.41
CA TYR A 124 -5.15 -0.82 0.11
C TYR A 124 -4.94 0.69 -0.07
N ALA A 125 -5.79 1.33 -0.87
CA ALA A 125 -5.75 2.76 -1.13
C ALA A 125 -5.98 3.58 0.14
N SER A 126 -6.91 3.15 1.02
CA SER A 126 -7.10 3.80 2.32
C SER A 126 -5.83 3.75 3.17
N GLY A 127 -5.19 2.59 3.25
CA GLY A 127 -3.94 2.41 3.99
C GLY A 127 -2.80 3.29 3.48
N MET A 128 -2.60 3.31 2.16
CA MET A 128 -1.57 4.15 1.55
C MET A 128 -1.88 5.65 1.69
N SER A 129 -3.16 6.01 1.62
CA SER A 129 -3.61 7.39 1.84
C SER A 129 -3.27 7.89 3.24
N GLU A 130 -3.36 7.04 4.26
CA GLU A 130 -2.91 7.36 5.62
C GLU A 130 -1.41 7.61 5.68
N SER A 131 -0.60 6.76 5.05
CA SER A 131 0.86 6.93 5.01
C SER A 131 1.27 8.24 4.31
N PHE A 132 0.59 8.60 3.21
CA PHE A 132 0.79 9.90 2.55
C PHE A 132 0.35 11.07 3.41
N LYS A 133 -0.81 10.96 4.06
CA LYS A 133 -1.31 11.98 4.97
C LYS A 133 -0.33 12.24 6.11
N GLU A 134 0.18 11.18 6.75
CA GLU A 134 1.20 11.28 7.81
C GLU A 134 2.48 11.94 7.32
N ALA A 135 2.97 11.59 6.13
CA ALA A 135 4.15 12.22 5.54
C ALA A 135 3.90 13.70 5.23
N TYR A 136 2.74 14.05 4.68
CA TYR A 136 2.35 15.43 4.37
C TYR A 136 2.24 16.29 5.65
N GLU A 137 1.53 15.80 6.67
CA GLU A 137 1.34 16.50 7.95
C GLU A 137 2.67 16.76 8.69
N ARG A 138 3.69 15.95 8.41
CA ARG A 138 5.05 16.09 8.96
C ARG A 138 5.98 16.92 8.08
N ASN A 139 5.47 17.56 7.03
CA ASN A 139 6.27 18.26 6.01
C ASN A 139 7.35 17.37 5.38
N ASN A 140 7.10 16.06 5.32
CA ASN A 140 8.00 15.04 4.76
C ASN A 140 7.61 14.69 3.32
N ILE A 141 7.16 15.68 2.54
CA ILE A 141 6.93 15.58 1.10
C ILE A 141 7.36 16.94 0.53
N SER A 142 8.59 17.03 0.02
CA SER A 142 9.10 18.25 -0.61
C SER A 142 8.93 18.24 -2.13
N ASP A 143 9.02 19.41 -2.76
CA ASP A 143 8.91 19.51 -4.21
C ASP A 143 10.02 18.73 -4.93
N ASP A 144 11.24 18.78 -4.42
CA ASP A 144 12.39 18.03 -4.96
C ASP A 144 12.15 16.52 -4.93
N MET A 145 11.52 16.01 -3.87
CA MET A 145 11.16 14.60 -3.78
C MET A 145 10.12 14.23 -4.85
N ILE A 146 9.13 15.09 -5.10
CA ILE A 146 8.10 14.87 -6.11
C ILE A 146 8.72 14.86 -7.51
N HIS A 147 9.62 15.81 -7.82
CA HIS A 147 10.35 15.86 -9.08
C HIS A 147 11.23 14.62 -9.29
N ASN A 148 11.98 14.23 -8.25
CA ASN A 148 12.82 13.03 -8.30
C ASN A 148 11.98 11.76 -8.49
N PHE A 149 10.86 11.65 -7.77
CA PHE A 149 9.91 10.54 -7.88
C PHE A 149 9.34 10.42 -9.29
N ALA A 150 8.82 11.53 -9.84
CA ALA A 150 8.24 11.59 -11.17
C ALA A 150 9.24 11.15 -12.26
N ALA A 151 10.50 11.61 -12.15
CA ALA A 151 11.58 11.18 -13.03
C ALA A 151 11.87 9.68 -12.91
N LYS A 152 11.94 9.12 -11.69
CA LYS A 152 12.16 7.69 -11.45
C LYS A 152 11.09 6.80 -12.08
N VAL A 153 9.82 7.18 -11.95
CA VAL A 153 8.69 6.39 -12.48
C VAL A 153 8.36 6.72 -13.95
N GLY A 154 9.09 7.66 -14.57
CA GLY A 154 8.92 8.03 -15.97
C GLY A 154 7.59 8.72 -16.29
N VAL A 155 7.06 9.54 -15.37
CA VAL A 155 5.82 10.30 -15.54
C VAL A 155 6.11 11.79 -15.42
N ASP A 156 5.42 12.62 -16.21
CA ASP A 156 5.53 14.08 -16.09
C ASP A 156 5.07 14.52 -14.68
N VAL A 157 5.94 15.28 -14.01
CA VAL A 157 5.68 15.83 -12.68
C VAL A 157 4.39 16.67 -12.63
N ASN A 158 4.05 17.36 -13.73
CA ASN A 158 2.84 18.19 -13.81
C ASN A 158 1.55 17.36 -13.79
N ILE A 159 1.63 16.06 -14.10
CA ILE A 159 0.51 15.13 -13.97
C ILE A 159 0.30 14.76 -12.50
N LEU A 160 1.39 14.45 -11.79
CA LEU A 160 1.34 13.87 -10.44
C LEU A 160 1.23 14.91 -9.31
N LYS A 161 1.99 16.01 -9.42
CA LYS A 161 2.13 17.03 -8.38
C LYS A 161 0.79 17.64 -7.94
N PRO A 162 -0.17 17.98 -8.83
CA PRO A 162 -1.44 18.54 -8.39
C PRO A 162 -2.22 17.64 -7.44
N ALA A 163 -2.21 16.31 -7.67
CA ALA A 163 -2.91 15.36 -6.82
C ALA A 163 -2.25 15.25 -5.43
N LEU A 164 -0.92 15.27 -5.36
CA LEU A 164 -0.18 15.26 -4.09
C LEU A 164 -0.42 16.54 -3.28
N VAL A 165 -0.30 17.72 -3.90
CA VAL A 165 -0.47 19.00 -3.20
C VAL A 165 -1.90 19.19 -2.71
N LYS A 166 -2.90 18.73 -3.48
CA LYS A 166 -4.32 18.77 -3.11
C LYS A 166 -4.74 17.63 -2.17
N GLN A 167 -3.79 16.78 -1.75
CA GLN A 167 -4.05 15.63 -0.87
C GLN A 167 -5.06 14.63 -1.45
N GLN A 168 -5.11 14.53 -2.78
CA GLN A 168 -5.97 13.61 -3.51
C GLN A 168 -5.24 12.28 -3.70
N TRP A 169 -4.99 11.56 -2.60
CA TRP A 169 -4.10 10.40 -2.56
C TRP A 169 -4.53 9.24 -3.47
N GLU A 170 -5.83 8.91 -3.48
CA GLU A 170 -6.34 7.88 -4.40
C GLU A 170 -6.19 8.30 -5.86
N GLU A 171 -6.39 9.59 -6.16
CA GLU A 171 -6.19 10.10 -7.51
C GLU A 171 -4.72 10.06 -7.92
N PHE A 172 -3.81 10.41 -7.03
CA PHE A 172 -2.37 10.25 -7.26
C PHE A 172 -2.01 8.79 -7.62
N MET A 173 -2.53 7.81 -6.87
CA MET A 173 -2.33 6.39 -7.18
C MET A 173 -2.94 5.99 -8.54
N ASN A 174 -4.11 6.54 -8.90
CA ASN A 174 -4.72 6.30 -10.21
C ASN A 174 -3.90 6.86 -11.37
N LEU A 175 -3.36 8.06 -11.20
CA LEU A 175 -2.51 8.71 -12.19
C LEU A 175 -1.26 7.87 -12.45
N LEU A 176 -0.65 7.31 -11.40
CA LEU A 176 0.48 6.39 -11.56
C LEU A 176 0.10 5.14 -12.36
N ILE A 177 -0.99 4.46 -11.98
CA ILE A 177 -1.47 3.26 -12.67
C ILE A 177 -1.75 3.53 -14.16
N LYS A 178 -2.29 4.71 -14.46
CA LYS A 178 -2.68 5.16 -15.80
C LYS A 178 -1.48 5.55 -16.67
N HIS A 179 -0.50 6.26 -16.11
CA HIS A 179 0.56 6.90 -16.89
C HIS A 179 1.89 6.15 -16.90
N VAL A 180 2.18 5.31 -15.90
CA VAL A 180 3.40 4.50 -15.90
C VAL A 180 3.25 3.39 -16.96
N LYS A 181 4.14 3.37 -17.94
CA LYS A 181 4.16 2.33 -18.98
C LYS A 181 4.76 1.04 -18.40
N ARG A 182 4.23 -0.10 -18.83
CA ARG A 182 4.88 -1.40 -18.58
C ARG A 182 5.92 -1.61 -19.68
N SER A 183 7.15 -1.97 -19.32
CA SER A 183 8.08 -2.53 -20.30
C SER A 183 7.72 -4.00 -20.53
N GLY A 184 7.55 -4.40 -21.79
CA GLY A 184 7.40 -5.80 -22.19
C GLY A 184 5.97 -6.30 -22.40
N ASN A 185 5.83 -7.06 -23.51
CA ASN A 185 4.61 -7.71 -24.00
C ASN A 185 3.72 -8.29 -22.90
N SER A 186 2.43 -7.99 -22.99
CA SER A 186 1.36 -8.56 -22.16
C SER A 186 1.04 -10.03 -22.48
N GLY A 187 1.79 -10.69 -23.38
CA GLY A 187 1.55 -12.05 -23.86
C GLY A 187 2.15 -13.16 -22.99
N ARG A 188 1.85 -13.18 -21.68
CA ARG A 188 2.19 -14.33 -20.82
C ARG A 188 0.99 -14.79 -20.00
N TYR A 189 -0.09 -15.11 -20.70
CA TYR A 189 -1.08 -16.14 -20.33
C TYR A 189 -1.77 -16.62 -21.63
N ASP A 190 -0.97 -17.12 -22.56
CA ASP A 190 -1.41 -18.13 -23.55
C ASP A 190 -0.70 -19.43 -23.15
N MET A 191 -1.23 -20.12 -22.13
CA MET A 191 -0.95 -21.52 -21.80
C MET A 191 -2.17 -22.12 -21.11
#